data_AF-A0A0C3JMU5-F1
#
_entry.id   AF-A0A0C3JMU5-F1
#
_cell.length_a   1.000
_cell.length_b   1.000
_cell.length_c   1.000
_cell.angle_alpha   90.00
_cell.angle_beta   90.00
_cell.angle_gamma   90.00
#
_symmetry.space_group_name_H-M   'P 1'
#
loop_
_entity.id
_entity.type
_entity.pdbx_description
1 polymer ?
#
loop_
_entity_poly.entity_id
_entity_poly.type
_entity_poly.pdbx_seq_one_letter_code
_entity_poly.pdbx_strand_id
1 'polypeptide(L)'
;IDLDDEEETKVKCGWPQGAGNHSIGDMNVLLEYVEEELPLGQQGWQVVTAKFNKWASQHGWPDQKTMSLETKFKQLVRTPKPTGTGVCPPEVLQAHHVDDLINEQAGTHELNDSDFED
;
A
#
# COMPACT_ATOMS: atom_id res chain seq x y z
N ILE A 1 -18.48 7.59 -38.90
CA ILE A 1 -18.12 6.97 -37.61
C ILE A 1 -16.62 7.08 -37.58
N ASP A 2 -16.11 8.14 -36.97
CA ASP A 2 -14.69 8.29 -36.72
C ASP A 2 -14.63 8.75 -35.27
N LEU A 3 -14.51 7.76 -34.38
CA LEU A 3 -14.27 8.01 -32.97
C LEU A 3 -12.81 8.39 -32.87
N ASP A 4 -12.57 9.68 -32.67
CA ASP A 4 -11.29 10.26 -32.31
C ASP A 4 -10.93 9.73 -30.91
N ASP A 5 -10.24 8.59 -30.91
CA ASP A 5 -9.62 7.98 -29.73
C ASP A 5 -8.37 8.81 -29.41
N GLU A 6 -8.59 9.88 -28.65
CA GLU A 6 -7.55 10.76 -28.12
C GLU A 6 -6.77 9.98 -27.05
N GLU A 7 -5.88 9.07 -27.52
CA GLU A 7 -4.85 8.44 -26.70
C GLU A 7 -3.86 9.53 -26.30
N GLU A 8 -4.16 10.20 -25.19
CA GLU A 8 -3.28 11.18 -24.55
C GLU A 8 -1.91 10.52 -24.31
N THR A 9 -0.95 10.89 -25.15
CA THR A 9 0.43 10.43 -25.06
C THR A 9 1.06 10.95 -23.77
N LYS A 10 0.85 10.20 -22.69
CA LYS A 10 1.33 10.49 -21.34
C LYS A 10 2.85 10.61 -21.39
N VAL A 11 3.34 11.85 -21.33
CA VAL A 11 4.77 12.14 -21.24
C VAL A 11 5.28 11.48 -19.98
N LYS A 12 6.01 10.38 -20.16
CA LYS A 12 6.68 9.67 -19.08
C LYS A 12 7.77 10.58 -18.50
N CYS A 13 7.42 11.34 -17.47
CA CYS A 13 8.42 11.91 -16.58
C CYS A 13 9.13 10.73 -15.91
N GLY A 14 10.36 10.46 -16.36
CA GLY A 14 11.22 9.46 -15.75
C GLY A 14 11.38 9.78 -14.26
N TRP A 15 11.28 8.76 -13.42
CA TRP A 15 11.58 8.92 -12.00
C TRP A 15 12.99 9.46 -11.86
N PRO A 16 13.23 10.51 -11.05
CA PRO A 16 14.59 10.92 -10.77
C PRO A 16 15.34 9.73 -10.19
N GLN A 17 16.31 9.23 -10.96
CA GLN A 17 17.13 8.08 -10.65
C GLN A 17 18.00 8.42 -9.43
N GLY A 18 17.53 8.05 -8.26
CA GLY A 18 18.25 8.08 -6.99
C GLY A 18 17.71 6.93 -6.14
N ALA A 19 18.59 6.09 -5.64
CA ALA A 19 18.25 4.81 -5.01
C ALA A 19 17.16 4.92 -3.91
N GLY A 20 16.17 4.04 -3.98
CA GLY A 20 15.49 3.47 -2.81
C GLY A 20 14.46 4.32 -2.03
N ASN A 21 14.37 5.62 -2.26
CA ASN A 21 13.47 6.48 -1.50
C ASN A 21 12.21 6.81 -2.30
N HIS A 22 11.18 5.95 -2.16
CA HIS A 22 9.80 6.47 -2.19
C HIS A 22 9.81 7.73 -1.33
N SER A 23 9.34 8.85 -1.87
CA SER A 23 9.29 10.09 -1.09
C SER A 23 8.44 9.83 0.14
N ILE A 24 8.77 10.41 1.29
CA ILE A 24 8.00 10.26 2.54
C ILE A 24 6.50 10.55 2.31
N GLY A 25 6.18 11.45 1.38
CA GLY A 25 4.81 11.72 0.93
C GLY A 25 4.14 10.53 0.24
N ASP A 26 4.86 9.80 -0.61
CA ASP A 26 4.35 8.60 -1.30
C ASP A 26 4.01 7.48 -0.30
N MET A 27 4.87 7.31 0.71
CA MET A 27 4.65 6.34 1.79
C MET A 27 3.48 6.72 2.70
N ASN A 28 3.31 8.01 3.04
CA ASN A 28 2.14 8.46 3.81
C ASN A 28 0.84 8.22 3.04
N VAL A 29 0.80 8.56 1.75
CA VAL A 29 -0.38 8.35 0.89
C VAL A 29 -0.71 6.86 0.74
N LEU A 30 0.31 6.00 0.60
CA LEU A 30 0.11 4.56 0.59
C LEU A 30 -0.49 4.08 1.92
N LEU A 31 0.04 4.53 3.06
CA LEU A 31 -0.46 4.15 4.38
C LEU A 31 -1.89 4.61 4.61
N GLU A 32 -2.25 5.83 4.19
CA GLU A 32 -3.62 6.35 4.24
C GLU A 32 -4.59 5.45 3.46
N TYR A 33 -4.27 5.10 2.21
CA TYR A 33 -5.15 4.22 1.42
C TYR A 33 -5.25 2.80 1.97
N VAL A 34 -4.17 2.28 2.55
CA VAL A 34 -4.18 0.94 3.18
C VAL A 34 -4.97 0.97 4.50
N GLU A 35 -4.90 2.06 5.27
CA GLU A 35 -5.71 2.27 6.47
C GLU A 35 -7.20 2.40 6.15
N GLU A 36 -7.55 3.11 5.08
CA GLU A 36 -8.95 3.26 4.66
C GLU A 36 -9.57 1.97 4.11
N GLU A 37 -8.80 1.20 3.33
CA GLU A 37 -9.30 -0.02 2.66
C GLU A 37 -9.15 -1.28 3.51
N LEU A 38 -8.17 -1.30 4.43
CA LEU A 38 -7.75 -2.48 5.20
C LEU A 38 -7.66 -3.73 4.31
N PRO A 39 -6.72 -3.75 3.33
CA PRO A 39 -6.74 -4.69 2.24
C PRO A 39 -6.57 -6.15 2.71
N LEU A 40 -7.65 -6.93 2.57
CA LEU A 40 -7.63 -8.37 2.81
C LEU A 40 -7.24 -9.13 1.54
N GLY A 41 -6.03 -9.68 1.54
CA GLY A 41 -5.50 -10.47 0.43
C GLY A 41 -5.39 -9.68 -0.88
N GLN A 42 -5.20 -10.39 -1.99
CA GLN A 42 -4.89 -9.78 -3.29
C GLN A 42 -5.97 -8.81 -3.79
N GLN A 43 -7.25 -9.08 -3.50
CA GLN A 43 -8.36 -8.24 -3.95
C GLN A 43 -8.33 -6.87 -3.28
N GLY A 44 -8.12 -6.81 -1.96
CA GLY A 44 -7.97 -5.52 -1.26
C GLY A 44 -6.78 -4.73 -1.80
N TRP A 45 -5.66 -5.40 -2.06
CA TRP A 45 -4.48 -4.75 -2.65
C TRP A 45 -4.73 -4.19 -4.06
N GLN A 46 -5.60 -4.79 -4.88
CA GLN A 46 -5.99 -4.21 -6.17
C GLN A 46 -6.71 -2.88 -6.00
N VAL A 47 -7.59 -2.75 -5.00
CA VAL A 47 -8.34 -1.51 -4.77
C VAL A 47 -7.43 -0.39 -4.26
N VAL A 48 -6.55 -0.71 -3.31
CA VAL A 48 -5.49 0.21 -2.86
C VAL A 48 -4.63 0.67 -4.04
N THR A 49 -4.23 -0.26 -4.93
CA THR A 49 -3.44 0.06 -6.13
C THR A 49 -4.20 1.00 -7.06
N ALA A 50 -5.50 0.76 -7.29
CA ALA A 50 -6.30 1.62 -8.15
C ALA A 50 -6.42 3.05 -7.59
N LYS A 51 -6.63 3.20 -6.27
CA LYS A 51 -6.62 4.50 -5.58
C LYS A 51 -5.26 5.19 -5.70
N PHE A 52 -4.19 4.47 -5.43
CA PHE A 52 -2.84 4.97 -5.50
C PHE A 52 -2.45 5.40 -6.92
N ASN A 53 -2.75 4.59 -7.95
CA ASN A 53 -2.43 4.92 -9.33
C ASN A 53 -3.26 6.11 -9.87
N LYS A 54 -4.48 6.29 -9.36
CA LYS A 54 -5.27 7.49 -9.62
C LYS A 54 -4.62 8.75 -9.02
N TRP A 55 -4.08 8.66 -7.80
CA TRP A 55 -3.32 9.75 -7.20
C TRP A 55 -1.99 10.00 -7.94
N ALA A 56 -1.27 8.94 -8.27
CA ALA A 56 0.00 8.98 -8.99
C ALA A 56 -0.17 9.64 -10.36
N SER A 57 -1.22 9.27 -11.10
CA SER A 57 -1.54 9.85 -12.40
C SER A 57 -1.81 11.35 -12.33
N GLN A 58 -2.51 11.83 -11.29
CA GLN A 58 -2.75 13.26 -11.08
C GLN A 58 -1.46 14.04 -10.79
N HIS A 59 -0.46 13.39 -10.18
CA HIS A 59 0.84 14.01 -9.90
C HIS A 59 1.85 13.82 -11.05
N GLY A 60 1.47 13.18 -12.16
CA GLY A 60 2.36 12.87 -13.27
C GLY A 60 3.31 11.70 -13.02
N TRP A 61 3.00 10.86 -12.04
CA TRP A 61 3.76 9.65 -11.72
C TRP A 61 3.21 8.47 -12.55
N PRO A 62 4.09 7.53 -12.95
CA PRO A 62 3.68 6.29 -13.60
C PRO A 62 2.98 5.36 -12.62
N ASP A 63 2.14 4.50 -13.19
CA ASP A 63 1.44 3.44 -12.47
C ASP A 63 2.41 2.50 -11.75
N GLN A 64 2.10 2.21 -10.48
CA GLN A 64 2.76 1.18 -9.70
C GLN A 64 2.00 -0.15 -9.80
N LYS A 65 2.76 -1.26 -9.73
CA LYS A 65 2.19 -2.61 -9.69
C LYS A 65 1.73 -2.92 -8.27
N THR A 66 0.61 -3.63 -8.16
CA THR A 66 0.08 -4.09 -6.86
C THR A 66 1.11 -4.83 -6.01
N MET A 67 1.87 -5.75 -6.63
CA MET A 67 2.92 -6.51 -5.94
C MET A 67 4.02 -5.61 -5.38
N SER A 68 4.33 -4.50 -6.06
CA SER A 68 5.33 -3.54 -5.61
C SER A 68 4.85 -2.76 -4.40
N LEU A 69 3.60 -2.30 -4.41
CA LEU A 69 2.96 -1.60 -3.28
C LEU A 69 2.83 -2.51 -2.05
N GLU A 70 2.32 -3.73 -2.25
CA GLU A 70 2.19 -4.73 -1.17
C GLU A 70 3.56 -5.07 -0.56
N THR A 71 4.56 -5.33 -1.40
CA THR A 71 5.91 -5.65 -0.92
C THR A 71 6.50 -4.47 -0.13
N LYS A 72 6.25 -3.24 -0.57
CA LYS A 72 6.73 -2.03 0.12
C LYS A 72 6.09 -1.89 1.50
N PHE A 73 4.77 -2.04 1.60
CA PHE A 73 4.07 -2.03 2.88
C PHE A 73 4.58 -3.12 3.81
N LYS A 74 4.71 -4.36 3.33
CA LYS A 74 5.27 -5.47 4.10
C LYS A 74 6.71 -5.19 4.55
N GLN A 75 7.52 -4.51 3.74
CA GLN A 75 8.86 -4.09 4.16
C GLN A 75 8.81 -3.04 5.29
N LEU A 76 7.88 -2.10 5.25
CA LEU A 76 7.68 -1.12 6.34
C LEU A 76 7.28 -1.80 7.65
N VAL A 77 6.30 -2.70 7.61
CA VAL A 77 5.85 -3.48 8.78
C VAL A 77 6.97 -4.39 9.30
N ARG A 78 7.75 -5.00 8.41
CA ARG A 78 8.89 -5.87 8.79
C ARG A 78 10.10 -5.08 9.29
N THR A 79 10.17 -3.78 9.05
CA THR A 79 11.29 -2.97 9.51
C THR A 79 11.20 -2.88 11.02
N PRO A 80 12.10 -3.56 11.76
CA PRO A 80 12.00 -3.57 13.21
C PRO A 80 12.19 -2.16 13.74
N LYS A 81 11.42 -1.79 14.77
CA LYS A 81 11.70 -0.61 15.59
C LYS A 81 13.21 -0.60 15.89
N PRO A 82 13.95 0.47 15.56
CA PRO A 82 15.40 0.46 15.64
C PRO A 82 15.84 -0.03 17.02
N THR A 83 16.62 -1.12 17.06
CA THR A 83 17.12 -1.70 18.30
C THR A 83 18.18 -0.76 18.90
N GLY A 84 17.74 0.15 19.76
CA GLY A 84 18.54 1.20 20.40
C GLY A 84 17.72 2.47 20.59
N THR A 85 18.27 3.52 21.20
CA THR A 85 17.64 4.85 21.42
C THR A 85 17.33 5.64 20.13
N GLY A 86 16.98 4.95 19.05
CA GLY A 86 16.59 5.52 17.77
C GLY A 86 15.12 5.85 17.76
N VAL A 87 14.79 7.07 17.35
CA VAL A 87 13.41 7.51 17.11
C VAL A 87 12.81 6.62 16.04
N CYS A 88 11.70 5.94 16.35
CA CYS A 88 10.93 5.20 15.35
C CYS A 88 10.38 6.20 14.32
N PRO A 89 10.59 6.00 13.01
CA PRO A 89 9.99 6.86 12.01
C PRO A 89 8.45 6.80 12.13
N PRO A 90 7.74 7.93 12.01
CA PRO A 90 6.28 7.95 12.11
C PRO A 90 5.62 7.03 11.08
N GLU A 91 6.22 6.89 9.90
CA GLU A 91 5.77 5.98 8.83
C GLU A 91 5.79 4.51 9.26
N VAL A 92 6.79 4.08 10.02
CA VAL A 92 6.89 2.69 10.52
C VAL A 92 5.84 2.46 11.60
N LEU A 93 5.61 3.45 12.47
CA LEU A 93 4.59 3.37 13.52
C LEU A 93 3.18 3.29 12.92
N GLN A 94 2.89 4.12 11.91
CA GLN A 94 1.63 4.04 11.16
C GLN A 94 1.49 2.70 10.42
N ALA A 95 2.54 2.20 9.77
CA ALA A 95 2.49 0.89 9.11
C ALA A 95 2.11 -0.24 10.08
N HIS A 96 2.69 -0.25 11.29
CA HIS A 96 2.32 -1.21 12.32
C HIS A 96 0.88 -1.03 12.82
N HIS A 97 0.41 0.20 12.97
CA HIS A 97 -0.97 0.45 13.38
C HIS A 97 -1.97 -0.08 12.33
N VAL A 98 -1.70 0.19 11.07
CA VAL A 98 -2.53 -0.29 9.95
C VAL A 98 -2.48 -1.81 9.82
N ASP A 99 -1.31 -2.43 10.04
CA ASP A 99 -1.17 -3.90 10.07
C ASP A 99 -2.02 -4.54 11.18
N ASP A 100 -2.06 -3.92 12.36
CA ASP A 100 -2.91 -4.35 13.48
C ASP A 100 -4.39 -4.27 13.11
N LEU A 101 -4.83 -3.14 12.52
CA LEU A 101 -6.22 -2.97 12.05
C LEU A 101 -6.61 -4.02 10.99
N ILE A 102 -5.72 -4.32 10.04
CA ILE A 102 -5.95 -5.37 9.04
C ILE A 102 -6.07 -6.74 9.71
N ASN A 103 -5.19 -7.03 10.69
CA ASN A 103 -5.21 -8.30 11.41
C ASN A 103 -6.44 -8.43 12.32
N GLU A 104 -6.89 -7.36 12.97
CA GLU A 104 -8.13 -7.31 13.73
C GLU A 104 -9.32 -7.59 12.81
N GLN A 105 -9.41 -6.91 11.66
CA GLN A 105 -10.46 -7.18 10.68
C GLN A 105 -10.41 -8.62 10.15
N ALA A 106 -9.23 -9.16 9.88
CA ALA A 106 -9.07 -10.55 9.45
C ALA A 106 -9.44 -11.56 10.56
N GLY A 107 -9.13 -11.25 11.82
CA GLY A 107 -9.38 -12.10 12.98
C GLY A 107 -10.86 -12.14 13.41
N THR A 108 -11.65 -11.12 13.07
CA THR A 108 -13.12 -11.16 13.25
C THR A 108 -13.83 -12.14 12.32
N HIS A 109 -13.15 -12.69 11.29
CA HIS A 109 -13.68 -13.76 10.46
C HIS A 109 -13.48 -15.11 11.16
N GLU A 110 -14.37 -15.34 12.13
CA GLU A 110 -14.56 -16.50 13.01
C GLU A 110 -13.90 -17.80 12.52
N LEU A 111 -12.84 -18.21 13.25
CA LEU A 111 -12.53 -19.63 13.42
C LEU A 111 -13.67 -20.24 14.23
N ASN A 112 -14.76 -20.64 13.56
CA ASN A 112 -15.68 -21.62 14.11
C ASN A 112 -14.93 -22.96 14.17
N ASP A 113 -14.07 -23.10 15.18
CA ASP A 113 -13.54 -24.38 15.64
C ASP A 113 -14.73 -25.08 16.34
N SER A 114 -15.62 -25.66 15.53
CA SER A 114 -16.56 -26.64 16.03
C SER A 114 -15.76 -27.86 16.42
N ASP A 115 -15.42 -27.88 17.71
CA ASP A 115 -15.10 -29.01 18.57
C ASP A 115 -15.55 -30.34 17.93
N PHE A 116 -14.57 -31.13 17.46
CA PHE A 116 -14.78 -32.54 17.15
C PHE A 116 -15.01 -33.27 18.47
N GLU A 117 -16.28 -33.38 18.90
CA GLU A 117 -16.68 -34.30 19.97
C GLU A 117 -16.72 -35.75 19.42
N ASP A 118 -16.10 -36.65 20.20
CA ASP A 118 -15.86 -38.10 20.00
C ASP A 118 -17.11 -38.96 19.76
#